data_AF-A0AAT9HYW3-F1
#
_entry.id   AF-A0AAT9HYW3-F1
#
_cell.length_a   1.000
_cell.length_b   1.000
_cell.length_c   1.000
_cell.angle_alpha   90.00
_cell.angle_beta   90.00
_cell.angle_gamma   90.00
#
_symmetry.space_group_name_H-M   'P 1'
#
loop_
_entity.id
_entity.type
_entity.pdbx_description
1 polymer ?
#
loop_
_entity_poly.entity_id
_entity_poly.type
_entity_poly.pdbx_seq_one_letter_code
_entity_poly.pdbx_strand_id
1 'polypeptide(L)'
;MADDAGPSSLTLTFGFGHSFFARTGLEKQRPVALDPLPDFSSDHLDKARSNGDLWVQIGADDALVAFHALRAVQRDAGSAARVRWQMNGFNRSPGATAHPMTARNLMGQVDGTRNPEPADSDFDQRIFVPEQGEPAWMANGSYAVVRRIRMLLDDWEKLSVKEQEGVMGRRKSDGAPLSGGSETSDMDLEKTDSQGNLVVPFNAHARITRPDQNGGAAMLRRPFSYHDGIGKDGVPDAGLLFICWQADPLRGFVPVQRKLDRGDALTPYVRHESSGLFAVPGGAAEGEYVGQRLLEGENRPGSPLRGASGNAVAGAH
;
A
#
# COMPACT_ATOMS: atom_id res chain seq x y z
N MET A 1 3.51 9.17 26.79
CA MET A 1 2.90 10.40 27.28
C MET A 1 3.63 11.56 26.63
N ALA A 2 3.13 11.95 25.46
CA ALA A 2 3.37 13.26 24.86
C ALA A 2 2.17 14.10 25.30
N ASP A 3 2.16 14.48 26.58
CA ASP A 3 0.98 15.07 27.23
C ASP A 3 0.64 16.48 26.69
N ASP A 4 1.51 17.00 25.83
CA ASP A 4 1.42 18.25 25.08
C ASP A 4 1.03 18.06 23.60
N ALA A 5 0.74 16.82 23.15
CA ALA A 5 0.34 16.54 21.77
C ALA A 5 -1.15 16.18 21.66
N GLY A 6 -1.81 16.72 20.63
CA GLY A 6 -3.11 16.22 20.18
C GLY A 6 -3.00 14.87 19.46
N PRO A 7 -4.11 14.33 18.90
CA PRO A 7 -4.09 13.02 18.22
C PRO A 7 -3.21 12.94 16.97
N SER A 8 -2.83 14.06 16.36
CA SER A 8 -1.94 14.15 15.19
C SER A 8 -2.27 13.15 14.08
N SER A 9 -3.55 13.05 13.72
CA SER A 9 -4.06 12.12 12.69
C SER A 9 -3.68 10.65 12.90
N LEU A 10 -3.46 10.23 14.16
CA LEU A 10 -3.07 8.86 14.49
C LEU A 10 -4.10 7.85 13.98
N THR A 11 -3.61 6.84 13.26
CA THR A 11 -4.38 5.69 12.79
C THR A 11 -3.65 4.39 13.14
N LEU A 12 -4.42 3.39 13.56
CA LEU A 12 -3.97 2.02 13.74
C LEU A 12 -4.83 1.10 12.87
N THR A 13 -4.20 0.21 12.11
CA THR A 13 -4.88 -0.75 11.24
C THR A 13 -4.34 -2.14 11.49
N PHE A 14 -5.22 -3.13 11.66
CA PHE A 14 -4.86 -4.49 12.05
C PHE A 14 -5.17 -5.48 10.93
N GLY A 15 -4.24 -6.39 10.64
CA GLY A 15 -4.41 -7.42 9.62
C GLY A 15 -3.95 -8.80 10.08
N PHE A 16 -4.57 -9.83 9.50
CA PHE A 16 -4.27 -11.25 9.75
C PHE A 16 -3.58 -11.86 8.53
N GLY A 17 -2.42 -12.46 8.74
CA GLY A 17 -1.70 -13.16 7.67
C GLY A 17 -2.16 -14.60 7.50
N HIS A 18 -1.79 -15.22 6.38
CA HIS A 18 -2.16 -16.61 6.07
C HIS A 18 -1.86 -17.60 7.22
N SER A 19 -0.71 -17.44 7.89
CA SER A 19 -0.27 -18.35 8.96
C SER A 19 -1.08 -18.22 10.25
N PHE A 20 -1.76 -17.09 10.47
CA PHE A 20 -2.61 -16.87 11.65
C PHE A 20 -3.64 -17.97 11.83
N PHE A 21 -4.35 -18.30 10.76
CA PHE A 21 -5.50 -19.20 10.77
C PHE A 21 -5.12 -20.63 11.17
N ALA A 22 -3.93 -21.11 10.77
CA ALA A 22 -3.43 -22.41 11.20
C ALA A 22 -2.98 -22.41 12.67
N ARG A 23 -2.52 -21.27 13.19
CA ARG A 23 -2.06 -21.12 14.57
C ARG A 23 -3.22 -21.02 15.57
N THR A 24 -4.41 -20.66 15.09
CA THR A 24 -5.63 -20.48 15.89
C THR A 24 -6.71 -21.52 15.63
N GLY A 25 -6.49 -22.47 14.71
CA GLY A 25 -7.49 -23.48 14.35
C GLY A 25 -8.69 -22.91 13.58
N LEU A 26 -8.48 -21.81 12.84
CA LEU A 26 -9.48 -21.08 12.07
C LEU A 26 -9.29 -21.25 10.56
N GLU A 27 -8.69 -22.34 10.10
CA GLU A 27 -8.37 -22.55 8.67
C GLU A 27 -9.60 -22.46 7.76
N LYS A 28 -10.77 -22.87 8.24
CA LYS A 28 -12.05 -22.76 7.52
C LYS A 28 -12.49 -21.31 7.28
N GLN A 29 -12.00 -20.38 8.10
CA GLN A 29 -12.28 -18.94 8.00
C GLN A 29 -11.20 -18.20 7.21
N ARG A 30 -10.16 -18.89 6.73
CA ARG A 30 -9.10 -18.26 5.96
C ARG A 30 -9.64 -17.89 4.56
N PRO A 31 -9.63 -16.60 4.17
CA PRO A 31 -10.00 -16.22 2.82
C PRO A 31 -9.05 -16.84 1.78
N VAL A 32 -9.59 -17.28 0.64
CA VAL A 32 -8.77 -17.73 -0.51
C VAL A 32 -7.82 -16.62 -0.97
N ALA A 33 -8.25 -15.36 -0.87
CA ALA A 33 -7.44 -14.19 -1.19
C ALA A 33 -6.16 -14.02 -0.34
N LEU A 34 -5.99 -14.81 0.75
CA LEU A 34 -4.73 -14.89 1.50
C LEU A 34 -3.75 -15.95 0.98
N ASP A 35 -4.09 -16.68 -0.08
CA ASP A 35 -3.16 -17.61 -0.69
C ASP A 35 -1.82 -16.92 -1.01
N PRO A 36 -0.67 -17.60 -0.85
CA PRO A 36 0.63 -16.98 -0.98
C PRO A 36 0.79 -16.24 -2.31
N LEU A 37 1.39 -15.04 -2.24
CA LEU A 37 1.78 -14.31 -3.44
C LEU A 37 2.71 -15.19 -4.29
N PRO A 38 2.68 -15.07 -5.63
CA PRO A 38 3.59 -15.79 -6.50
C PRO A 38 5.05 -15.47 -6.17
N ASP A 39 5.94 -16.45 -6.34
CA ASP A 39 7.38 -16.22 -6.36
C ASP A 39 7.74 -15.52 -7.68
N PHE A 40 7.83 -14.19 -7.66
CA PHE A 40 8.24 -13.40 -8.81
C PHE A 40 9.74 -13.56 -9.09
N SER A 41 10.17 -13.47 -10.35
CA SER A 41 11.59 -13.73 -10.68
C SER A 41 12.56 -12.63 -10.22
N SER A 42 12.05 -11.42 -9.99
CA SER A 42 12.77 -10.26 -9.45
C SER A 42 12.82 -10.21 -7.92
N ASP A 43 12.27 -11.21 -7.22
CA ASP A 43 12.20 -11.22 -5.75
C ASP A 43 13.57 -11.48 -5.09
N HIS A 44 13.89 -10.65 -4.10
CA HIS A 44 15.06 -10.80 -3.23
C HIS A 44 14.62 -10.81 -1.75
N LEU A 45 13.53 -11.51 -1.46
CA LEU A 45 12.84 -11.42 -0.17
C LEU A 45 13.66 -12.02 0.98
N ASP A 46 13.92 -11.20 2.00
CA ASP A 46 14.33 -11.68 3.31
C ASP A 46 13.12 -12.29 4.03
N LYS A 47 13.12 -13.61 4.17
CA LYS A 47 12.06 -14.36 4.86
C LYS A 47 11.89 -13.94 6.31
N ALA A 48 12.96 -13.55 7.02
CA ALA A 48 12.87 -13.12 8.41
C ALA A 48 12.09 -11.80 8.56
N ARG A 49 12.19 -10.93 7.54
CA ARG A 49 11.48 -9.65 7.46
C ARG A 49 10.19 -9.69 6.63
N SER A 50 9.71 -10.88 6.28
CA SER A 50 8.52 -11.09 5.44
C SER A 50 7.44 -11.89 6.17
N ASN A 51 6.19 -11.70 5.74
CA ASN A 51 4.98 -12.35 6.26
C ASN A 51 4.79 -12.13 7.77
N GLY A 52 3.84 -12.82 8.39
CA GLY A 52 3.58 -12.75 9.82
C GLY A 52 2.17 -13.22 10.13
N ASP A 53 1.93 -13.65 11.36
CA ASP A 53 0.59 -14.03 11.81
C ASP A 53 -0.30 -12.78 11.90
N LEU A 54 0.23 -11.70 12.48
CA LEU A 54 -0.47 -10.43 12.65
C LEU A 54 0.35 -9.30 12.04
N TRP A 55 -0.33 -8.28 11.54
CA TRP A 55 0.25 -7.04 11.05
C TRP A 55 -0.47 -5.84 11.66
N VAL A 56 0.29 -4.82 12.02
CA VAL A 56 -0.25 -3.53 12.50
C VAL A 56 0.40 -2.41 11.71
N GLN A 57 -0.41 -1.59 11.03
CA GLN A 57 0.03 -0.31 10.49
C GLN A 57 -0.24 0.79 11.49
N ILE A 58 0.76 1.63 11.72
CA ILE A 58 0.66 2.80 12.60
C ILE A 58 1.15 4.00 11.79
N GLY A 59 0.33 5.05 11.72
CA GLY A 59 0.70 6.30 11.06
C GLY A 59 0.13 7.50 11.81
N ALA A 60 0.92 8.56 11.92
CA ALA A 60 0.54 9.84 12.51
C ALA A 60 1.38 10.96 11.87
N ASP A 61 0.92 12.20 12.01
CA ASP A 61 1.64 13.40 11.55
C ASP A 61 2.73 13.87 12.53
N ASP A 62 2.78 13.28 13.73
CA ASP A 62 3.82 13.50 14.73
C ASP A 62 4.56 12.20 15.09
N ALA A 63 5.90 12.28 15.15
CA ALA A 63 6.76 11.13 15.38
C ALA A 63 6.70 10.60 16.82
N LEU A 64 6.49 11.46 17.82
CA LEU A 64 6.36 11.03 19.22
C LEU A 64 5.03 10.33 19.45
N VAL A 65 3.94 10.83 18.85
CA VAL A 65 2.62 10.18 18.83
C VAL A 65 2.71 8.81 18.15
N ALA A 66 3.34 8.72 16.97
CA ALA A 66 3.53 7.45 16.25
C ALA A 66 4.34 6.43 17.07
N PHE A 67 5.47 6.85 17.65
CA PHE A 67 6.32 5.99 18.48
C PHE A 67 5.60 5.54 19.76
N HIS A 68 4.84 6.43 20.40
CA HIS A 68 4.07 6.10 21.58
C HIS A 68 3.04 5.01 21.28
N ALA A 69 2.28 5.14 20.19
CA ALA A 69 1.34 4.12 19.74
C ALA A 69 2.04 2.78 19.44
N LEU A 70 3.17 2.82 18.74
CA LEU A 70 3.99 1.62 18.50
C LEU A 70 4.38 0.92 19.79
N ARG A 71 4.89 1.68 20.79
CA ARG A 71 5.32 1.10 22.06
C ARG A 71 4.14 0.56 22.87
N ALA A 72 2.98 1.21 22.82
CA ALA A 72 1.76 0.72 23.48
C ALA A 72 1.33 -0.62 22.88
N VAL A 73 1.12 -0.69 21.56
CA VAL A 73 0.73 -1.93 20.86
C VAL A 73 1.73 -3.05 21.09
N GLN A 74 3.04 -2.74 21.04
CA GLN A 74 4.09 -3.75 21.28
C GLN A 74 4.07 -4.28 22.71
N ARG A 75 3.71 -3.47 23.70
CA ARG A 75 3.57 -3.91 25.10
C ARG A 75 2.29 -4.72 25.31
N ASP A 76 1.19 -4.32 24.68
CA ASP A 76 -0.10 -5.02 24.78
C ASP A 76 -0.04 -6.44 24.22
N ALA A 77 0.86 -6.70 23.27
CA ALA A 77 1.15 -8.05 22.79
C ALA A 77 1.57 -9.02 23.91
N GLY A 78 2.19 -8.52 24.99
CA GLY A 78 2.56 -9.28 26.18
C GLY A 78 3.30 -10.58 25.85
N SER A 79 2.81 -11.70 26.39
CA SER A 79 3.29 -13.05 26.09
C SER A 79 2.56 -13.72 24.92
N ALA A 80 1.51 -13.11 24.39
CA ALA A 80 0.67 -13.69 23.34
C ALA A 80 1.32 -13.65 21.95
N ALA A 81 2.13 -12.62 21.68
CA ALA A 81 2.84 -12.46 20.42
C ALA A 81 4.25 -11.90 20.61
N ARG A 82 5.09 -12.07 19.58
CA ARG A 82 6.43 -11.46 19.51
C ARG A 82 6.57 -10.65 18.24
N VAL A 83 7.38 -9.58 18.28
CA VAL A 83 7.73 -8.82 17.08
C VAL A 83 8.50 -9.73 16.13
N ARG A 84 7.99 -9.89 14.91
CA ARG A 84 8.66 -10.63 13.84
C ARG A 84 9.60 -9.74 13.05
N TRP A 85 9.09 -8.57 12.66
CA TRP A 85 9.83 -7.50 12.01
C TRP A 85 9.12 -6.17 12.29
N GLN A 86 9.84 -5.08 12.08
CA GLN A 86 9.33 -3.72 12.22
C GLN A 86 10.04 -2.86 11.16
N MET A 87 9.30 -1.93 10.54
CA MET A 87 9.85 -1.00 9.55
C MET A 87 9.32 0.40 9.82
N ASN A 88 10.21 1.39 9.77
CA ASN A 88 9.86 2.80 9.90
C ASN A 88 9.75 3.42 8.50
N GLY A 89 8.83 4.36 8.35
CA GLY A 89 8.70 5.13 7.14
C GLY A 89 8.24 6.55 7.43
N PHE A 90 8.33 7.40 6.42
CA PHE A 90 7.94 8.80 6.48
C PHE A 90 7.33 9.25 5.16
N ASN A 91 6.58 10.34 5.22
CA ASN A 91 6.12 11.10 4.07
C ASN A 91 6.33 12.60 4.35
N ARG A 92 5.99 13.44 3.37
CA ARG A 92 5.97 14.90 3.56
C ARG A 92 5.05 15.27 4.73
N SER A 93 5.55 16.12 5.63
CA SER A 93 4.75 16.66 6.74
C SER A 93 3.63 17.60 6.26
N PRO A 94 2.49 17.66 6.96
CA PRO A 94 1.48 18.70 6.74
C PRO A 94 2.09 20.11 6.80
N GLY A 95 1.63 21.01 5.92
CA GLY A 95 2.12 22.40 5.85
C GLY A 95 3.47 22.60 5.14
N ALA A 96 4.16 21.54 4.71
CA ALA A 96 5.46 21.66 4.02
C ALA A 96 5.37 22.27 2.60
N THR A 97 4.19 22.30 1.98
CA THR A 97 3.94 22.94 0.69
C THR A 97 2.90 24.05 0.84
N ALA A 98 3.01 25.10 0.01
CA ALA A 98 2.10 26.25 0.06
C ALA A 98 0.63 25.89 -0.17
N HIS A 99 0.37 24.81 -0.90
CA HIS A 99 -0.95 24.23 -1.12
C HIS A 99 -0.87 22.70 -0.99
N PRO A 100 -1.97 21.99 -0.74
CA PRO A 100 -2.01 20.53 -0.79
C PRO A 100 -1.55 20.04 -2.17
N MET A 101 -0.64 19.07 -2.19
CA MET A 101 -0.07 18.50 -3.41
C MET A 101 0.15 17.01 -3.21
N THR A 102 0.10 16.25 -4.32
CA THR A 102 0.54 14.86 -4.34
C THR A 102 1.95 14.73 -3.77
N ALA A 103 2.19 13.63 -3.04
CA ALA A 103 3.46 13.36 -2.40
C ALA A 103 4.58 13.12 -3.43
N ARG A 104 5.83 13.13 -2.95
CA ARG A 104 7.00 12.67 -3.70
C ARG A 104 7.68 11.52 -2.99
N ASN A 105 8.27 10.61 -3.76
CA ASN A 105 9.11 9.52 -3.26
C ASN A 105 10.61 9.89 -3.33
N LEU A 106 11.50 9.00 -2.83
CA LEU A 106 12.95 9.26 -2.78
C LEU A 106 13.65 9.21 -4.14
N MET A 107 13.02 8.65 -5.18
CA MET A 107 13.48 8.82 -6.57
C MET A 107 13.15 10.22 -7.14
N GLY A 108 12.46 11.06 -6.35
CA GLY A 108 12.06 12.42 -6.70
C GLY A 108 10.83 12.50 -7.60
N GLN A 109 10.07 11.40 -7.76
CA GLN A 109 8.87 11.35 -8.60
C GLN A 109 7.64 11.82 -7.82
N VAL A 110 6.64 12.37 -8.51
CA VAL A 110 5.29 12.55 -7.95
C VAL A 110 4.63 11.19 -7.83
N ASP A 111 4.09 10.86 -6.66
CA ASP A 111 3.62 9.51 -6.32
C ASP A 111 2.25 9.54 -5.65
N GLY A 112 1.22 9.12 -6.37
CA GLY A 112 -0.17 9.04 -5.88
C GLY A 112 -1.24 9.43 -6.90
N THR A 113 -0.87 10.14 -7.97
CA THR A 113 -1.75 10.81 -8.94
C THR A 113 -2.95 9.99 -9.46
N ARG A 114 -2.76 8.71 -9.78
CA ARG A 114 -3.79 7.85 -10.41
C ARG A 114 -4.29 6.74 -9.49
N ASN A 115 -4.24 6.96 -8.18
CA ASN A 115 -4.97 6.09 -7.26
C ASN A 115 -6.48 6.18 -7.52
N PRO A 116 -7.25 5.09 -7.30
CA PRO A 116 -8.70 5.20 -7.15
C PRO A 116 -9.04 6.20 -6.05
N GLU A 117 -10.05 7.03 -6.27
CA GLU A 117 -10.52 8.03 -5.31
C GLU A 117 -11.90 7.63 -4.76
N PRO A 118 -12.26 7.95 -3.50
CA PRO A 118 -13.58 7.65 -2.94
C PRO A 118 -14.76 8.22 -3.74
N ALA A 119 -14.53 9.24 -4.57
CA ALA A 119 -15.55 9.81 -5.44
C ALA A 119 -15.78 8.99 -6.72
N ASP A 120 -14.89 8.05 -7.06
CA ASP A 120 -15.05 7.16 -8.22
C ASP A 120 -16.20 6.18 -7.97
N SER A 121 -17.05 5.98 -8.98
CA SER A 121 -18.24 5.12 -8.86
C SER A 121 -17.92 3.64 -8.61
N ASP A 122 -16.69 3.20 -8.90
CA ASP A 122 -16.23 1.83 -8.69
C ASP A 122 -15.16 1.70 -7.59
N PHE A 123 -14.96 2.74 -6.78
CA PHE A 123 -13.97 2.74 -5.69
C PHE A 123 -14.21 1.59 -4.70
N ASP A 124 -15.41 1.51 -4.12
CA ASP A 124 -15.70 0.51 -3.09
C ASP A 124 -15.53 -0.92 -3.63
N GLN A 125 -15.97 -1.18 -4.87
CA GLN A 125 -15.82 -2.47 -5.52
C GLN A 125 -14.34 -2.86 -5.70
N ARG A 126 -13.47 -1.88 -5.99
CA ARG A 126 -12.03 -2.12 -6.19
C ARG A 126 -11.30 -2.34 -4.88
N ILE A 127 -11.70 -1.66 -3.80
CA ILE A 127 -10.91 -1.54 -2.58
C ILE A 127 -11.42 -2.40 -1.43
N PHE A 128 -12.74 -2.58 -1.29
CA PHE A 128 -13.35 -3.25 -0.16
C PHE A 128 -14.03 -4.57 -0.54
N VAL A 129 -13.95 -5.53 0.38
CA VAL A 129 -14.78 -6.75 0.32
C VAL A 129 -16.24 -6.33 0.55
N PRO A 130 -17.18 -6.75 -0.30
CA PRO A 130 -18.59 -6.36 -0.16
C PRO A 130 -19.18 -6.86 1.17
N GLU A 131 -20.26 -6.22 1.64
CA GLU A 131 -20.94 -6.59 2.89
C GLU A 131 -21.36 -8.07 2.96
N GLN A 132 -21.67 -8.67 1.82
CA GLN A 132 -22.06 -10.08 1.68
C GLN A 132 -20.91 -10.95 1.13
N GLY A 133 -19.67 -10.52 1.36
CA GLY A 133 -18.47 -11.22 0.92
C GLY A 133 -18.14 -12.45 1.76
N GLU A 134 -17.46 -13.42 1.15
CA GLU A 134 -16.98 -14.63 1.82
C GLU A 134 -15.46 -14.55 2.07
N PRO A 135 -14.98 -14.86 3.28
CA PRO A 135 -15.74 -15.22 4.48
C PRO A 135 -16.42 -13.99 5.12
N ALA A 136 -17.58 -14.18 5.75
CA ALA A 136 -18.43 -13.10 6.29
C ALA A 136 -17.69 -12.13 7.23
N TRP A 137 -16.70 -12.58 8.00
CA TRP A 137 -15.92 -11.72 8.91
C TRP A 137 -15.08 -10.66 8.17
N MET A 138 -14.84 -10.84 6.87
CA MET A 138 -14.12 -9.89 6.01
C MET A 138 -15.03 -8.83 5.38
N ALA A 139 -16.35 -8.86 5.61
CA ALA A 139 -17.26 -7.83 5.14
C ALA A 139 -16.73 -6.41 5.46
N ASN A 140 -16.73 -5.52 4.46
CA ASN A 140 -16.19 -4.16 4.53
C ASN A 140 -14.68 -4.06 4.85
N GLY A 141 -13.97 -5.19 4.82
CA GLY A 141 -12.53 -5.27 4.94
C GLY A 141 -11.81 -5.02 3.61
N SER A 142 -10.50 -5.19 3.60
CA SER A 142 -9.63 -5.08 2.42
C SER A 142 -8.43 -6.02 2.57
N TYR A 143 -7.73 -6.31 1.48
CA TYR A 143 -6.46 -7.02 1.52
C TYR A 143 -5.33 -6.04 1.34
N ALA A 144 -4.36 -6.06 2.27
CA ALA A 144 -3.16 -5.25 2.20
C ALA A 144 -1.99 -6.09 1.69
N VAL A 145 -1.34 -5.64 0.62
CA VAL A 145 -0.02 -6.15 0.24
C VAL A 145 1.04 -5.13 0.66
N VAL A 146 2.03 -5.61 1.40
CA VAL A 146 3.18 -4.83 1.87
C VAL A 146 4.42 -5.31 1.14
N ARG A 147 5.18 -4.40 0.54
CA ARG A 147 6.47 -4.69 -0.10
C ARG A 147 7.49 -3.66 0.37
N ARG A 148 8.61 -4.11 0.93
CA ARG A 148 9.79 -3.25 1.09
C ARG A 148 10.53 -3.24 -0.23
N ILE A 149 10.52 -2.12 -0.92
CA ILE A 149 11.13 -1.96 -2.23
C ILE A 149 12.31 -1.00 -2.06
N ARG A 150 13.53 -1.52 -2.09
CA ARG A 150 14.73 -0.69 -2.08
C ARG A 150 14.89 0.01 -3.41
N MET A 151 15.20 1.29 -3.38
CA MET A 151 15.56 2.07 -4.56
C MET A 151 17.07 1.98 -4.75
N LEU A 152 17.53 1.59 -5.93
CA LEU A 152 18.95 1.56 -6.29
C LEU A 152 19.38 2.97 -6.71
N LEU A 153 19.43 3.89 -5.73
CA LEU A 153 19.61 5.32 -5.96
C LEU A 153 20.91 5.65 -6.69
N ASP A 154 22.02 4.97 -6.34
CA ASP A 154 23.32 5.15 -7.00
C ASP A 154 23.28 4.86 -8.51
N ASP A 155 22.37 3.98 -8.96
CA ASP A 155 22.19 3.67 -10.38
C ASP A 155 21.12 4.58 -11.02
N TRP A 156 20.04 4.86 -10.30
CA TRP A 156 18.98 5.76 -10.73
C TRP A 156 19.48 7.18 -11.00
N GLU A 157 20.35 7.71 -10.14
CA GLU A 157 20.83 9.09 -10.19
C GLU A 157 21.92 9.31 -11.25
N LYS A 158 22.45 8.24 -11.86
CA LYS A 158 23.32 8.33 -13.04
C LYS A 158 22.55 8.66 -14.31
N LEU A 159 21.24 8.38 -14.35
CA LEU A 159 20.38 8.67 -15.49
C LEU A 159 20.14 10.18 -15.62
N SER A 160 20.06 10.65 -16.85
CA SER A 160 19.52 11.99 -17.13
C SER A 160 18.04 12.06 -16.73
N VAL A 161 17.55 13.28 -16.46
CA VAL A 161 16.12 13.49 -16.14
C VAL A 161 15.22 12.95 -17.26
N LYS A 162 15.61 13.10 -18.53
CA LYS A 162 14.86 12.56 -19.67
C LYS A 162 14.73 11.04 -19.62
N GLU A 163 15.80 10.34 -19.26
CA GLU A 163 15.78 8.87 -19.11
C GLU A 163 14.92 8.44 -17.92
N GLN A 164 15.05 9.12 -16.78
CA GLN A 164 14.20 8.87 -15.61
C GLN A 164 12.71 9.08 -15.91
N GLU A 165 12.36 10.15 -16.62
CA GLU A 165 10.99 10.42 -17.05
C GLU A 165 10.51 9.40 -18.07
N GLY A 166 11.39 8.91 -18.94
CA GLY A 166 11.11 7.80 -19.87
C GLY A 166 10.80 6.48 -19.16
N VAL A 167 11.54 6.15 -18.09
CA VAL A 167 11.26 4.99 -17.24
C VAL A 167 9.86 5.08 -16.62
N MET A 168 9.46 6.26 -16.15
CA MET A 168 8.18 6.44 -15.48
C MET A 168 7.01 6.67 -16.44
N GLY A 169 7.23 7.31 -17.59
CA GLY A 169 6.18 7.81 -18.49
C GLY A 169 5.53 9.13 -18.04
N ARG A 170 6.09 9.79 -17.02
CA ARG A 170 5.62 11.05 -16.42
C ARG A 170 6.78 11.97 -16.07
N ARG A 171 6.55 13.27 -16.13
CA ARG A 171 7.53 14.30 -15.78
C ARG A 171 7.80 14.34 -14.28
N LYS A 172 9.07 14.55 -13.89
CA LYS A 172 9.43 14.70 -12.48
C LYS A 172 9.01 16.06 -11.94
N SER A 173 9.02 17.10 -12.76
CA SER A 173 8.72 18.48 -12.33
C SER A 173 7.31 18.64 -11.77
N ASP A 174 6.31 18.10 -12.48
CA ASP A 174 4.88 18.33 -12.22
C ASP A 174 4.01 17.07 -12.29
N GLY A 175 4.60 15.89 -12.53
CA GLY A 175 3.88 14.62 -12.56
C GLY A 175 3.00 14.39 -13.80
N ALA A 176 2.97 15.32 -14.75
CA ALA A 176 2.17 15.18 -15.96
C ALA A 176 2.68 14.03 -16.85
N PRO A 177 1.81 13.38 -17.65
CA PRO A 177 2.27 12.38 -18.61
C PRO A 177 3.17 13.02 -19.67
N LEU A 178 4.10 12.23 -20.21
CA LEU A 178 5.00 12.71 -21.27
C LEU A 178 4.23 13.16 -22.52
N SER A 179 3.00 12.66 -22.72
CA SER A 179 2.11 13.08 -23.79
C SER A 179 1.66 14.55 -23.70
N GLY A 180 1.74 15.20 -22.52
CA GLY A 180 1.44 16.63 -22.32
C GLY A 180 0.47 16.90 -21.17
N GLY A 181 0.18 18.19 -20.93
CA GLY A 181 -0.79 18.63 -19.91
C GLY A 181 -0.20 18.77 -18.50
N SER A 182 -1.05 18.60 -17.49
CA SER A 182 -0.78 18.65 -16.05
C SER A 182 -0.79 17.25 -15.41
N GLU A 183 -0.54 17.16 -14.10
CA GLU A 183 -0.53 15.91 -13.32
C GLU A 183 -1.76 15.01 -13.62
N THR A 184 -2.95 15.63 -13.60
CA THR A 184 -4.26 14.97 -13.78
C THR A 184 -4.69 14.82 -15.23
N SER A 185 -3.92 15.34 -16.19
CA SER A 185 -4.23 15.14 -17.61
C SER A 185 -4.17 13.67 -17.98
N ASP A 186 -5.09 13.25 -18.85
CA ASP A 186 -5.09 11.89 -19.36
C ASP A 186 -3.84 11.62 -20.18
N MET A 187 -3.32 10.41 -20.02
CA MET A 187 -2.16 9.93 -20.74
C MET A 187 -2.60 9.44 -22.12
N ASP A 188 -2.05 10.03 -23.17
CA ASP A 188 -2.25 9.56 -24.54
C ASP A 188 -1.24 8.44 -24.82
N LEU A 189 -1.74 7.20 -24.91
CA LEU A 189 -0.94 5.99 -25.09
C LEU A 189 -0.52 5.74 -26.53
N GLU A 190 -1.13 6.45 -27.49
CA GLU A 190 -0.93 6.25 -28.93
C GLU A 190 -0.11 7.38 -29.56
N LYS A 191 0.08 8.50 -28.84
CA LYS A 191 0.89 9.62 -29.31
C LYS A 191 2.31 9.20 -29.64
N THR A 192 2.73 9.52 -30.86
CA THR A 192 4.10 9.30 -31.35
C THR A 192 4.87 10.60 -31.55
N ASP A 193 6.19 10.51 -31.50
CA ASP A 193 7.10 11.59 -31.88
C ASP A 193 7.26 11.67 -33.42
N SER A 194 8.09 12.61 -33.90
CA SER A 194 8.35 12.78 -35.34
C SER A 194 9.07 11.59 -36.00
N GLN A 195 9.60 10.65 -35.21
CA GLN A 195 10.26 9.44 -35.67
C GLN A 195 9.32 8.21 -35.60
N GLY A 196 8.08 8.38 -35.14
CA GLY A 196 7.11 7.30 -34.99
C GLY A 196 7.28 6.48 -33.69
N ASN A 197 8.13 6.91 -32.76
CA ASN A 197 8.26 6.25 -31.46
C ASN A 197 7.17 6.74 -30.51
N LEU A 198 6.65 5.87 -29.63
CA LEU A 198 5.69 6.27 -28.61
C LEU A 198 6.32 7.32 -27.67
N VAL A 199 5.60 8.44 -27.46
CA VAL A 199 6.02 9.50 -26.54
C VAL A 199 6.04 8.99 -25.09
N VAL A 200 5.09 8.13 -24.73
CA VAL A 200 5.11 7.37 -23.48
C VAL A 200 5.63 5.96 -23.80
N PRO A 201 6.86 5.59 -23.39
CA PRO A 201 7.46 4.32 -23.79
C PRO A 201 6.57 3.11 -23.46
N PHE A 202 6.65 2.07 -24.30
CA PHE A 202 5.78 0.90 -24.17
C PHE A 202 5.90 0.22 -22.80
N ASN A 203 7.11 0.18 -22.25
CA ASN A 203 7.49 -0.39 -20.96
C ASN A 203 7.53 0.64 -19.81
N ALA A 204 7.01 1.86 -20.01
CA ALA A 204 6.99 2.88 -18.96
C ALA A 204 6.11 2.45 -17.79
N HIS A 205 6.59 2.65 -16.56
CA HIS A 205 5.94 2.18 -15.34
C HIS A 205 4.48 2.66 -15.23
N ALA A 206 4.23 3.96 -15.41
CA ALA A 206 2.88 4.53 -15.30
C ALA A 206 1.95 4.18 -16.47
N ARG A 207 2.46 3.58 -17.56
CA ARG A 207 1.67 3.02 -18.66
C ARG A 207 1.21 1.62 -18.30
N ILE A 208 2.15 0.73 -17.99
CA ILE A 208 1.86 -0.70 -17.86
C ILE A 208 1.14 -1.07 -16.56
N THR A 209 1.13 -0.19 -15.56
CA THR A 209 0.42 -0.35 -14.27
C THR A 209 -1.05 0.06 -14.30
N ARG A 210 -1.53 0.70 -15.39
CA ARG A 210 -2.91 1.20 -15.48
C ARG A 210 -3.94 0.07 -15.43
N PRO A 211 -5.15 0.30 -14.88
CA PRO A 211 -6.21 -0.70 -14.91
C PRO A 211 -6.60 -1.15 -16.32
N ASP A 212 -6.69 -0.22 -17.28
CA ASP A 212 -7.01 -0.53 -18.69
C ASP A 212 -5.96 -1.41 -19.39
N GLN A 213 -4.72 -1.42 -18.90
CA GLN A 213 -3.68 -2.32 -19.37
C GLN A 213 -3.72 -3.67 -18.66
N ASN A 214 -4.42 -3.81 -17.54
CA ASN A 214 -4.41 -5.00 -16.67
C ASN A 214 -5.81 -5.62 -16.48
N GLY A 215 -6.68 -5.52 -17.48
CA GLY A 215 -8.02 -6.13 -17.42
C GLY A 215 -8.89 -5.58 -16.29
N GLY A 216 -8.70 -4.31 -15.95
CA GLY A 216 -9.40 -3.64 -14.85
C GLY A 216 -8.74 -3.81 -13.48
N ALA A 217 -7.60 -4.51 -13.38
CA ALA A 217 -6.93 -4.68 -12.10
C ALA A 217 -6.51 -3.33 -11.50
N ALA A 218 -6.91 -3.07 -10.25
CA ALA A 218 -6.71 -1.79 -9.59
C ALA A 218 -6.37 -1.99 -8.11
N MET A 219 -5.67 -1.00 -7.54
CA MET A 219 -5.33 -0.97 -6.12
C MET A 219 -5.15 0.47 -5.67
N LEU A 220 -5.47 0.75 -4.41
CA LEU A 220 -5.15 2.02 -3.77
C LEU A 220 -3.75 1.91 -3.16
N ARG A 221 -2.79 2.69 -3.67
CA ARG A 221 -1.42 2.74 -3.12
C ARG A 221 -1.32 3.80 -2.04
N ARG A 222 -0.90 3.41 -0.84
CA ARG A 222 -0.71 4.31 0.31
C ARG A 222 0.64 4.04 0.99
N PRO A 223 1.76 4.39 0.32
CA PRO A 223 3.09 4.00 0.76
C PRO A 223 3.68 4.98 1.78
N PHE A 224 4.84 4.60 2.32
CA PHE A 224 5.77 5.50 3.00
C PHE A 224 7.14 5.39 2.34
N SER A 225 7.90 6.48 2.28
CA SER A 225 9.34 6.39 2.00
C SER A 225 10.07 5.82 3.22
N TYR A 226 11.24 5.23 3.04
CA TYR A 226 12.11 4.84 4.16
C TYR A 226 13.58 5.16 3.87
N HIS A 227 14.34 5.38 4.93
CA HIS A 227 15.80 5.47 4.92
C HIS A 227 16.33 4.95 6.27
N ASP A 228 17.04 3.83 6.24
CA ASP A 228 17.49 3.09 7.43
C ASP A 228 19.02 3.16 7.61
N GLY A 229 19.66 4.16 6.99
CA GLY A 229 21.10 4.41 7.07
C GLY A 229 21.87 4.08 5.79
N ILE A 230 23.19 4.01 5.92
CA ILE A 230 24.13 3.82 4.82
C ILE A 230 24.96 2.56 5.09
N GLY A 231 25.05 1.68 4.09
CA GLY A 231 25.85 0.46 4.13
C GLY A 231 27.35 0.74 4.21
N LYS A 232 28.15 -0.31 4.50
CA LYS A 232 29.62 -0.19 4.56
C LYS A 232 30.26 0.20 3.22
N ASP A 233 29.57 -0.10 2.12
CA ASP A 233 29.92 0.23 0.75
C ASP A 233 29.45 1.65 0.34
N GLY A 234 28.82 2.39 1.24
CA GLY A 234 28.28 3.72 0.97
C GLY A 234 26.88 3.72 0.36
N VAL A 235 26.28 2.55 0.11
CA VAL A 235 24.97 2.44 -0.54
C VAL A 235 23.86 2.76 0.49
N PRO A 236 22.91 3.67 0.20
CA PRO A 236 21.81 3.95 1.09
C PRO A 236 20.82 2.77 1.16
N ASP A 237 20.44 2.36 2.37
CA ASP A 237 19.26 1.51 2.56
C ASP A 237 18.03 2.41 2.58
N ALA A 238 17.59 2.81 1.38
CA ALA A 238 16.49 3.74 1.18
C ALA A 238 15.54 3.24 0.08
N GLY A 239 14.26 3.58 0.21
CA GLY A 239 13.28 3.19 -0.79
C GLY A 239 11.85 3.47 -0.39
N LEU A 240 10.96 2.56 -0.80
CA LEU A 240 9.52 2.65 -0.58
C LEU A 240 9.03 1.46 0.24
N LEU A 241 8.36 1.74 1.36
CA LEU A 241 7.41 0.82 1.98
C LEU A 241 6.13 0.90 1.17
N PHE A 242 6.08 0.12 0.10
CA PHE A 242 4.91 0.03 -0.74
C PHE A 242 3.81 -0.73 -0.01
N ILE A 243 2.65 -0.09 0.11
CA ILE A 243 1.46 -0.68 0.74
C ILE A 243 0.30 -0.39 -0.20
N CYS A 244 -0.36 -1.45 -0.66
CA CYS A 244 -1.53 -1.30 -1.52
C CYS A 244 -2.74 -2.09 -1.00
N TRP A 245 -3.90 -1.53 -1.26
CA TRP A 245 -5.20 -1.99 -0.79
C TRP A 245 -6.08 -2.39 -1.97
N GLN A 246 -6.76 -3.52 -1.84
CA GLN A 246 -7.65 -4.05 -2.86
C GLN A 246 -8.66 -5.03 -2.26
N ALA A 247 -9.81 -5.17 -2.92
CA ALA A 247 -10.84 -6.14 -2.55
C ALA A 247 -10.39 -7.59 -2.82
N ASP A 248 -9.49 -7.80 -3.80
CA ASP A 248 -8.92 -9.10 -4.15
C ASP A 248 -7.50 -8.90 -4.74
N PRO A 249 -6.44 -9.46 -4.13
CA PRO A 249 -5.07 -9.40 -4.67
C PRO A 249 -4.93 -9.92 -6.11
N LEU A 250 -5.78 -10.86 -6.55
CA LEU A 250 -5.78 -11.39 -7.92
C LEU A 250 -6.41 -10.43 -8.94
N ARG A 251 -7.11 -9.39 -8.47
CA ARG A 251 -7.66 -8.29 -9.27
C ARG A 251 -6.98 -6.95 -8.96
N GLY A 252 -5.82 -6.99 -8.33
CA GLY A 252 -5.03 -5.80 -7.99
C GLY A 252 -3.55 -6.09 -8.13
N PHE A 253 -2.87 -6.28 -6.99
CA PHE A 253 -1.42 -6.43 -6.92
C PHE A 253 -0.85 -7.53 -7.82
N VAL A 254 -1.41 -8.75 -7.77
CA VAL A 254 -0.81 -9.93 -8.41
C VAL A 254 -0.67 -9.80 -9.93
N PRO A 255 -1.74 -9.51 -10.71
CA PRO A 255 -1.59 -9.37 -12.17
C PRO A 255 -0.70 -8.20 -12.57
N VAL A 256 -0.75 -7.08 -11.83
CA VAL A 256 0.10 -5.92 -12.10
C VAL A 256 1.56 -6.27 -11.87
N GLN A 257 1.92 -6.77 -10.69
CA GLN A 257 3.31 -7.14 -10.36
C GLN A 257 3.85 -8.22 -11.31
N ARG A 258 3.02 -9.18 -11.73
CA ARG A 258 3.42 -10.21 -12.70
C ARG A 258 3.83 -9.61 -14.05
N LYS A 259 3.19 -8.52 -14.47
CA LYS A 259 3.61 -7.75 -15.65
C LYS A 259 4.90 -6.98 -15.39
N LEU A 260 5.02 -6.35 -14.21
CA LEU A 260 6.21 -5.58 -13.87
C LEU A 260 7.48 -6.43 -13.83
N ASP A 261 7.39 -7.64 -13.29
CA ASP A 261 8.50 -8.58 -13.08
C ASP A 261 9.40 -8.79 -14.32
N ARG A 262 8.85 -8.63 -15.53
CA ARG A 262 9.61 -8.82 -16.78
C ARG A 262 9.47 -7.68 -17.79
N GLY A 263 8.55 -6.76 -17.57
CA GLY A 263 8.13 -5.79 -18.58
C GLY A 263 8.35 -4.33 -18.20
N ASP A 264 8.79 -4.05 -16.97
CA ASP A 264 8.89 -2.69 -16.45
C ASP A 264 10.29 -2.10 -16.63
N ALA A 265 10.34 -0.87 -17.14
CA ALA A 265 11.57 -0.09 -17.22
C ALA A 265 12.13 0.29 -15.84
N LEU A 266 11.29 0.28 -14.78
CA LEU A 266 11.71 0.62 -13.42
C LEU A 266 12.41 -0.54 -12.70
N THR A 267 12.10 -1.79 -13.05
CA THR A 267 12.62 -3.00 -12.38
C THR A 267 14.15 -3.01 -12.18
N PRO A 268 14.99 -2.57 -13.14
CA PRO A 268 16.44 -2.51 -12.94
C PRO A 268 16.90 -1.55 -11.83
N TYR A 269 16.06 -0.62 -11.38
CA TYR A 269 16.41 0.42 -10.41
C TYR A 269 15.75 0.19 -9.04
N VAL A 270 15.09 -0.95 -8.85
CA VAL A 270 14.44 -1.30 -7.58
C VAL A 270 14.69 -2.76 -7.21
N ARG A 271 14.60 -3.09 -5.92
CA ARG A 271 14.67 -4.47 -5.44
C ARG A 271 13.60 -4.73 -4.39
N HIS A 272 12.81 -5.78 -4.58
CA HIS A 272 11.84 -6.23 -3.59
C HIS A 272 12.55 -7.09 -2.53
N GLU A 273 12.65 -6.59 -1.30
CA GLU A 273 13.46 -7.21 -0.23
C GLU A 273 12.63 -7.75 0.93
N SER A 274 11.35 -7.42 0.99
CA SER A 274 10.40 -8.04 1.92
C SER A 274 8.99 -7.97 1.36
N SER A 275 8.15 -8.92 1.78
CA SER A 275 6.76 -9.05 1.36
C SER A 275 5.85 -9.45 2.51
N GLY A 276 4.59 -9.03 2.46
CA GLY A 276 3.51 -9.53 3.30
C GLY A 276 2.15 -9.35 2.62
N LEU A 277 1.22 -10.26 2.92
CA LEU A 277 -0.17 -10.20 2.49
C LEU A 277 -1.05 -10.44 3.71
N PHE A 278 -1.96 -9.51 3.98
CA PHE A 278 -2.78 -9.49 5.19
C PHE A 278 -4.24 -9.19 4.86
N ALA A 279 -5.14 -9.89 5.52
CA ALA A 279 -6.57 -9.64 5.48
C ALA A 279 -6.92 -8.66 6.60
N VAL A 280 -7.42 -7.49 6.23
CA VAL A 280 -7.77 -6.40 7.14
C VAL A 280 -9.29 -6.34 7.22
N PRO A 281 -9.92 -6.70 8.37
CA PRO A 281 -11.38 -6.72 8.48
C PRO A 281 -11.99 -5.31 8.43
N GLY A 282 -13.31 -5.24 8.35
CA GLY A 282 -14.05 -4.00 8.55
C GLY A 282 -13.79 -3.37 9.93
N GLY A 283 -14.15 -2.09 10.05
CA GLY A 283 -13.98 -1.32 11.28
C GLY A 283 -14.76 -1.89 12.47
N ALA A 284 -14.26 -1.66 13.68
CA ALA A 284 -14.97 -2.01 14.90
C ALA A 284 -16.12 -1.02 15.15
N ALA A 285 -17.31 -1.53 15.45
CA ALA A 285 -18.40 -0.72 15.95
C ALA A 285 -18.14 -0.29 17.41
N GLU A 286 -18.91 0.70 17.90
CA GLU A 286 -18.84 1.09 19.31
C GLU A 286 -19.17 -0.11 20.22
N GLY A 287 -18.28 -0.39 21.19
CA GLY A 287 -18.40 -1.54 22.07
C GLY A 287 -17.86 -2.87 21.51
N GLU A 288 -17.29 -2.86 20.30
CA GLU A 288 -16.68 -4.02 19.66
C GLU A 288 -15.16 -3.85 19.48
N TYR A 289 -14.48 -4.92 19.05
CA TYR A 289 -13.05 -4.88 18.70
C TYR A 289 -12.77 -5.38 17.27
N VAL A 290 -11.65 -4.95 16.70
CA VAL A 290 -11.26 -5.30 15.32
C VAL A 290 -11.06 -6.81 15.19
N GLY A 291 -11.74 -7.44 14.23
CA GLY A 291 -11.70 -8.89 14.02
C GLY A 291 -12.59 -9.70 14.97
N GLN A 292 -13.47 -9.07 15.76
CA GLN A 292 -14.34 -9.77 16.70
C GLN A 292 -15.16 -10.89 16.05
N ARG A 293 -15.72 -10.67 14.86
CA ARG A 293 -16.49 -11.69 14.12
C ARG A 293 -15.67 -12.94 13.78
N LEU A 294 -14.37 -12.79 13.51
CA LEU A 294 -13.45 -13.90 13.27
C LEU A 294 -13.12 -14.66 14.57
N LEU A 295 -12.89 -13.92 15.65
CA LEU A 295 -12.28 -14.46 16.87
C LEU A 295 -13.30 -15.02 17.88
N GLU A 296 -14.55 -14.55 17.87
CA GLU A 296 -15.64 -15.09 18.71
C GLU A 296 -16.51 -16.12 17.99
N GLY A 297 -16.44 -16.17 16.64
CA GLY A 297 -17.38 -16.92 15.80
C GLY A 297 -18.81 -16.33 15.81
N GLU A 298 -19.71 -16.88 15.00
CA GLU A 298 -21.13 -16.43 14.92
C GLU A 298 -21.98 -16.77 16.16
N ASN A 299 -21.41 -17.36 17.22
CA ASN A 299 -22.14 -17.94 18.35
C ASN A 299 -22.35 -16.98 19.54
N ARG A 300 -22.76 -15.73 19.29
CA ARG A 300 -23.41 -14.90 20.33
C ARG A 300 -24.89 -14.70 20.01
N PRO A 301 -25.82 -15.31 20.77
CA PRO A 301 -27.22 -14.92 20.70
C PRO A 301 -27.38 -13.57 21.41
N GLY A 302 -27.71 -12.51 20.65
CA GLY A 302 -28.32 -11.31 21.25
C GLY A 302 -27.73 -9.95 20.91
N SER A 303 -27.35 -9.64 19.66
CA SER A 303 -27.29 -8.23 19.23
C SER A 303 -28.14 -8.01 17.99
N PRO A 304 -29.22 -7.20 18.05
CA PRO A 304 -30.04 -6.93 16.89
C PRO A 304 -29.25 -6.12 15.88
N LEU A 305 -29.24 -6.60 14.62
CA LEU A 305 -28.84 -5.84 13.44
C LEU A 305 -29.61 -4.51 13.44
N ARG A 306 -29.00 -3.42 13.93
CA ARG A 306 -29.49 -2.07 13.67
C ARG A 306 -28.93 -1.65 12.33
N GLY A 307 -29.83 -1.45 11.38
CA GLY A 307 -29.52 -0.96 10.04
C GLY A 307 -28.64 0.29 10.11
N ALA A 308 -27.57 0.28 9.33
CA ALA A 308 -26.72 1.43 9.13
C ALA A 308 -27.53 2.55 8.46
N SER A 309 -27.82 3.59 9.23
CA SER A 309 -28.19 4.90 8.71
C SER A 309 -27.12 5.89 9.15
N GLY A 310 -26.43 6.50 8.19
CA GLY A 310 -25.62 7.69 8.44
C GLY A 310 -24.17 7.59 8.00
N ASN A 311 -23.90 8.04 6.77
CA ASN A 311 -22.60 8.54 6.36
C ASN A 311 -22.02 9.49 7.40
N ALA A 312 -20.79 9.23 7.84
CA ALA A 312 -19.93 10.24 8.44
C ALA A 312 -18.57 10.19 7.74
N VAL A 313 -18.53 10.89 6.59
CA VAL A 313 -17.30 11.41 6.01
C VAL A 313 -16.77 12.44 7.01
N ALA A 314 -15.75 12.08 7.79
CA ALA A 314 -14.97 13.04 8.54
C ALA A 314 -13.75 13.41 7.69
N GLY A 315 -13.90 14.48 6.92
CA GLY A 315 -12.78 15.18 6.30
C GLY A 315 -11.92 15.82 7.39
N ALA A 316 -10.61 15.63 7.29
CA ALA A 316 -9.63 16.45 7.97
C ALA A 316 -8.96 17.34 6.92
N HIS A 317 -9.13 18.65 7.09
CA HIS A 317 -8.22 19.67 6.58
C HIS A 317 -6.94 19.67 7.41
#